data_AF-A0A0H3IFM9-F1
#
_entry.id   AF-A0A0H3IFM9-F1
#
_cell.length_a   1.000
_cell.length_b   1.000
_cell.length_c   1.000
_cell.angle_alpha   90.00
_cell.angle_beta   90.00
_cell.angle_gamma   90.00
#
_symmetry.space_group_name_H-M   'P 1'
#
loop_
_entity.id
_entity.type
_entity.pdbx_description
1 polymer ?
#
loop_
_entity_poly.entity_id
_entity_poly.type
_entity_poly.pdbx_seq_one_letter_code
_entity_poly.pdbx_strand_id
1 'polypeptide(L)'
;MPQSVYAILPAGAALGLLAAFLIMALQPKLGPRSWMIPATLSVIFLALTVDVVAKAGPLGFWNEHLRGPWGAQIWCDLLLAAGTATALLLPRARAVGMRPIPWMLAVLASGSIGLLAMTARCLFLEARLTTPPKETVR
;
A
#
# COMPACT_ATOMS: atom_id res chain seq x y z
N MET A 1 24.30 -3.66 21.34
CA MET A 1 22.83 -3.60 21.31
C MET A 1 22.39 -4.18 19.99
N PRO A 2 21.44 -5.14 19.92
CA PRO A 2 21.07 -5.70 18.63
C PRO A 2 20.61 -4.53 17.76
N GLN A 3 21.33 -4.28 16.67
CA GLN A 3 20.97 -3.29 15.66
C GLN A 3 19.61 -3.75 15.12
N SER A 4 18.55 -3.17 15.66
CA SER A 4 17.19 -3.68 15.52
C SER A 4 16.79 -3.58 14.06
N VAL A 5 15.89 -4.47 13.62
CA VAL A 5 15.25 -4.40 12.28
C VAL A 5 14.82 -2.96 11.94
N TYR A 6 14.42 -2.16 12.93
CA TYR A 6 14.01 -0.77 12.77
C TYR A 6 15.12 0.17 12.24
N ALA A 7 16.40 -0.12 12.48
CA ALA A 7 17.52 0.71 12.00
C ALA A 7 17.74 0.57 10.49
N ILE A 8 17.46 -0.60 9.92
CA ILE A 8 17.64 -0.87 8.48
C ILE A 8 16.37 -0.61 7.67
N LEU A 9 15.19 -0.56 8.31
CA LEU A 9 13.91 -0.38 7.63
C LEU A 9 13.87 0.85 6.71
N PRO A 10 14.32 2.06 7.12
CA PRO A 10 14.26 3.24 6.25
C PRO A 10 15.10 3.08 4.98
N ALA A 11 16.35 2.60 5.12
CA ALA A 11 17.23 2.36 3.99
C ALA A 11 16.69 1.26 3.07
N GLY A 12 16.19 0.16 3.65
CA GLY A 12 15.56 -0.93 2.91
C GLY A 12 14.32 -0.48 2.13
N ALA A 13 13.45 0.32 2.74
CA ALA A 13 12.26 0.87 2.10
C ALA A 13 12.64 1.83 0.95
N ALA A 14 13.65 2.68 1.15
CA ALA A 14 14.15 3.57 0.10
C ALA A 14 14.72 2.78 -1.09
N LEU A 15 15.54 1.75 -0.84
CA LEU A 15 16.06 0.87 -1.88
C LEU A 15 14.94 0.13 -2.61
N GLY A 16 13.93 -0.35 -1.89
CA GLY A 16 12.74 -0.97 -2.46
C GLY A 16 11.96 -0.03 -3.38
N LEU A 17 11.79 1.24 -2.98
CA LEU A 17 11.15 2.26 -3.80
C LEU A 17 11.96 2.56 -5.08
N LEU A 18 13.28 2.71 -4.96
CA LEU A 18 14.15 2.93 -6.12
C LEU A 18 14.08 1.75 -7.11
N ALA A 19 14.09 0.52 -6.60
CA ALA A 19 13.91 -0.67 -7.42
C ALA A 19 12.53 -0.68 -8.10
N ALA A 20 11.46 -0.33 -7.37
CA ALA A 20 10.12 -0.22 -7.94
C ALA A 20 10.06 0.83 -9.07
N PHE A 21 10.65 2.00 -8.90
CA PHE A 21 10.74 3.03 -9.93
C PHE A 21 11.51 2.56 -11.16
N LEU A 22 12.65 1.90 -10.96
CA LEU A 22 13.42 1.33 -12.05
C LEU A 22 12.61 0.29 -12.83
N ILE A 23 11.93 -0.63 -12.13
CA ILE A 23 11.08 -1.64 -12.76
C ILE A 23 9.92 -0.97 -13.50
N MET A 24 9.24 0.02 -12.92
CA MET A 24 8.15 0.74 -13.58
C MET A 24 8.63 1.48 -14.83
N ALA A 25 9.83 2.05 -14.81
CA ALA A 25 10.44 2.72 -15.96
C ALA A 25 10.81 1.72 -17.06
N LEU A 26 11.30 0.53 -16.71
CA LEU A 26 11.72 -0.51 -17.65
C LEU A 26 10.56 -1.38 -18.15
N GLN A 27 9.47 -1.50 -17.40
CA GLN A 27 8.34 -2.40 -17.65
C GLN A 27 7.01 -1.62 -17.54
N PRO A 28 6.60 -0.89 -18.59
CA PRO A 28 5.43 -0.01 -18.53
C PRO A 28 4.09 -0.77 -18.47
N LYS A 29 4.08 -2.08 -18.70
CA LYS A 29 2.87 -2.90 -18.73
C LYS A 29 2.77 -3.75 -17.48
N LEU A 30 1.63 -3.66 -16.80
CA LEU A 30 1.30 -4.53 -15.68
C LEU A 30 0.86 -5.91 -16.19
N GLY A 31 1.49 -6.96 -15.68
CA GLY A 31 1.08 -8.34 -15.96
C GLY A 31 -0.19 -8.76 -15.20
N PRO A 32 -0.78 -9.93 -15.54
CA PRO A 32 -2.03 -10.42 -14.94
C PRO A 32 -1.93 -10.76 -13.44
N ARG A 33 -0.69 -10.88 -12.92
CA ARG A 33 -0.40 -11.13 -11.50
C ARG A 33 0.14 -9.91 -10.77
N SER A 34 0.10 -8.73 -11.38
CA SER A 34 0.60 -7.47 -10.78
C SER A 34 -0.05 -7.14 -9.44
N TRP A 35 -1.29 -7.61 -9.20
CA TRP A 35 -2.00 -7.48 -7.93
C TRP A 35 -1.31 -8.17 -6.73
N MET A 36 -0.46 -9.18 -6.98
CA MET A 36 0.22 -9.92 -5.91
C MET A 36 1.21 -9.03 -5.16
N ILE A 37 1.87 -8.10 -5.85
CA ILE A 37 2.87 -7.21 -5.24
C ILE A 37 2.25 -6.34 -4.13
N PRO A 38 1.22 -5.51 -4.40
CA PRO A 38 0.59 -4.73 -3.34
C PRO A 38 -0.11 -5.60 -2.30
N ALA A 39 -0.63 -6.80 -2.66
CA ALA A 39 -1.20 -7.73 -1.68
C ALA A 39 -0.14 -8.20 -0.67
N THR A 40 1.00 -8.67 -1.16
CA THR A 40 2.11 -9.14 -0.33
C THR A 40 2.68 -8.01 0.53
N LEU A 41 2.88 -6.82 -0.04
CA LEU A 41 3.35 -5.66 0.72
C LEU A 41 2.35 -5.24 1.81
N SER A 42 1.04 -5.27 1.53
CA SER A 42 -0.01 -4.99 2.51
C SER A 42 0.07 -5.96 3.70
N VAL A 43 0.20 -7.27 3.43
CA VAL A 43 0.29 -8.31 4.48
C VAL A 43 1.59 -8.19 5.29
N ILE A 44 2.73 -8.02 4.64
CA ILE A 44 4.03 -7.86 5.32
C ILE A 44 4.01 -6.61 6.20
N PHE A 45 3.51 -5.49 5.67
CA PHE A 45 3.47 -4.25 6.43
C PHE A 45 2.45 -4.32 7.58
N LEU A 46 1.31 -4.97 7.38
CA LEU A 46 0.36 -5.24 8.46
C LEU A 46 1.00 -6.07 9.60
N ALA A 47 1.76 -7.11 9.27
CA ALA A 47 2.45 -7.92 10.28
C ALA A 47 3.47 -7.08 11.09
N LEU A 48 4.24 -6.22 10.41
CA LEU A 48 5.13 -5.26 11.07
C LEU A 48 4.33 -4.28 11.95
N THR A 49 3.22 -3.74 11.46
CA THR A 49 2.38 -2.80 12.21
C THR A 49 1.77 -3.45 13.45
N VAL A 50 1.34 -4.72 13.39
CA VAL A 50 0.86 -5.46 14.56
C VAL A 50 1.94 -5.57 15.63
N ASP A 51 3.17 -5.92 15.23
CA ASP A 51 4.32 -5.98 16.15
C ASP A 51 4.62 -4.61 16.78
N VAL A 52 4.60 -3.53 15.99
CA VAL A 52 4.81 -2.16 16.49
C VAL A 52 3.70 -1.74 17.44
N VAL A 53 2.43 -2.01 17.12
CA VAL A 53 1.28 -1.69 17.97
C VAL A 53 1.35 -2.46 19.29
N ALA A 54 1.77 -3.72 19.27
CA ALA A 54 1.95 -4.52 20.49
C ALA A 54 3.04 -3.94 21.41
N LYS A 55 4.10 -3.34 20.85
CA LYS A 55 5.26 -2.81 21.60
C LYS A 55 5.11 -1.34 22.01
N ALA A 56 4.51 -0.51 21.15
CA ALA A 56 4.47 0.95 21.29
C ALA A 56 3.04 1.50 21.46
N GLY A 57 2.02 0.64 21.43
CA GLY A 57 0.62 1.01 21.53
C GLY A 57 0.01 1.48 20.20
N PRO A 58 -1.33 1.48 20.08
CA PRO A 58 -2.04 1.80 18.83
C PRO A 58 -1.90 3.27 18.41
N LEU A 59 -1.56 4.16 19.34
CA LEU A 59 -1.38 5.60 19.09
C LEU A 59 0.08 6.05 19.24
N GLY A 60 1.04 5.12 19.35
CA GLY A 60 2.45 5.46 19.51
C GLY A 60 2.99 6.32 18.36
N PHE A 61 2.48 6.11 17.14
CA PHE A 61 2.84 6.91 15.97
C PHE A 61 2.48 8.40 16.12
N TRP A 62 1.45 8.75 16.88
CA TRP A 62 1.02 10.14 17.02
C TRP A 62 2.12 10.99 17.68
N ASN A 63 2.74 10.44 18.72
CA ASN A 63 3.84 11.10 19.43
C ASN A 63 5.05 11.34 18.52
N GLU A 64 5.35 10.43 17.58
CA GLU A 64 6.45 10.59 16.63
C GLU A 64 6.24 11.78 15.68
N HIS A 65 5.00 12.05 15.27
CA HIS A 65 4.68 13.20 14.41
C HIS A 65 4.79 14.53 15.15
N LEU A 66 4.64 14.55 16.47
CA LEU A 66 4.76 15.75 17.30
C LEU A 66 6.20 16.02 17.78
N ARG A 67 7.13 15.07 17.58
CA ARG A 67 8.48 15.14 18.15
C ARG A 67 9.35 16.26 17.58
N GLY A 68 9.01 16.79 16.42
CA GLY A 68 9.72 17.93 15.83
C GLY A 68 9.32 18.20 14.37
N PRO A 69 9.97 19.18 13.72
CA PRO A 69 9.60 19.64 12.38
C PRO A 69 9.60 18.52 11.33
N TRP A 70 10.58 17.61 11.38
CA TRP A 70 10.63 16.44 10.49
C TRP A 70 9.45 15.49 10.70
N GLY A 71 9.04 15.24 11.95
CA GLY A 71 7.88 14.40 12.25
C GLY A 71 6.59 14.99 11.67
N ALA A 72 6.38 16.29 11.87
CA ALA A 72 5.22 16.99 11.33
C ALA A 72 5.22 17.02 9.80
N GLN A 73 6.38 17.24 9.17
CA GLN A 73 6.51 17.22 7.71
C GLN A 73 6.22 15.82 7.15
N ILE A 74 6.78 14.75 7.73
CA ILE A 74 6.54 13.37 7.30
C ILE A 74 5.05 13.03 7.40
N TRP A 75 4.36 13.48 8.45
CA TRP A 75 2.91 13.30 8.57
C TRP A 75 2.15 13.89 7.38
N CYS A 76 2.43 15.15 7.06
CA CYS A 76 1.80 15.84 5.94
C CYS A 76 2.12 15.15 4.60
N ASP A 77 3.38 14.75 4.38
CA ASP A 77 3.79 14.03 3.18
C ASP A 77 3.01 12.72 3.01
N LEU A 78 2.88 11.91 4.07
CA LEU A 78 2.12 10.66 4.04
C LEU A 78 0.64 10.88 3.74
N LEU A 79 0.01 11.91 4.33
CA LEU A 79 -1.39 12.24 4.06
C LEU A 79 -1.61 12.71 2.63
N LEU A 80 -0.70 13.55 2.10
CA LEU A 80 -0.76 14.02 0.71
C LEU A 80 -0.56 12.87 -0.28
N ALA A 81 0.42 11.99 -0.02
CA ALA A 81 0.67 10.81 -0.85
C ALA A 81 -0.53 9.86 -0.84
N ALA A 82 -1.09 9.55 0.33
CA ALA A 82 -2.27 8.69 0.45
C ALA A 82 -3.51 9.32 -0.23
N GLY A 83 -3.72 10.62 -0.07
CA GLY A 83 -4.80 11.37 -0.70
C GLY A 83 -4.70 11.35 -2.23
N THR A 84 -3.54 11.70 -2.78
CA THR A 84 -3.29 11.66 -4.23
C THR A 84 -3.43 10.26 -4.80
N ALA A 85 -2.82 9.26 -4.17
CA ALA A 85 -2.92 7.87 -4.64
C ALA A 85 -4.37 7.37 -4.62
N THR A 86 -5.13 7.67 -3.56
CA THR A 86 -6.55 7.30 -3.46
C THR A 86 -7.36 8.02 -4.54
N ALA A 87 -7.15 9.32 -4.75
CA ALA A 87 -7.84 10.09 -5.77
C ALA A 87 -7.61 9.54 -7.19
N LEU A 88 -6.38 9.10 -7.50
CA LEU A 88 -6.03 8.48 -8.78
C LEU A 88 -6.53 7.04 -8.92
N LEU A 89 -6.58 6.28 -7.83
CA LEU A 89 -7.04 4.88 -7.83
C LEU A 89 -8.58 4.78 -7.89
N LEU A 90 -9.30 5.77 -7.33
CA LEU A 90 -10.75 5.70 -7.17
C LEU A 90 -11.53 5.50 -8.48
N PRO A 91 -11.23 6.20 -9.60
CA PRO A 91 -11.92 5.97 -10.87
C PRO A 91 -11.73 4.54 -11.38
N ARG A 92 -10.52 4.00 -11.25
CA ARG A 92 -10.19 2.62 -11.66
C ARG A 92 -10.93 1.59 -10.81
N ALA A 93 -10.92 1.78 -9.50
CA ALA A 93 -11.64 0.93 -8.56
C ALA A 93 -13.15 0.91 -8.87
N ARG A 94 -13.74 2.07 -9.18
CA ARG A 94 -15.15 2.17 -9.61
C ARG A 94 -15.41 1.45 -10.93
N ALA A 95 -14.51 1.56 -11.90
CA ALA A 95 -14.64 0.92 -13.21
C ALA A 95 -14.70 -0.61 -13.11
N VAL A 96 -14.10 -1.21 -12.08
CA VAL A 96 -14.18 -2.65 -11.79
C VAL A 96 -15.24 -3.01 -10.73
N GLY A 97 -16.16 -2.10 -10.43
CA GLY A 97 -17.31 -2.34 -9.55
C GLY A 97 -17.01 -2.28 -8.05
N MET A 98 -15.85 -1.77 -7.61
CA MET A 98 -15.58 -1.59 -6.19
C MET A 98 -16.39 -0.42 -5.62
N ARG A 99 -16.97 -0.62 -4.42
CA ARG A 99 -17.63 0.44 -3.65
C ARG A 99 -16.58 1.34 -2.97
N PRO A 100 -16.51 2.65 -3.25
CA PRO A 100 -15.46 3.54 -2.72
C PRO A 100 -15.35 3.61 -1.20
N ILE A 101 -16.49 3.74 -0.50
CA ILE A 101 -16.53 4.14 0.92
C ILE A 101 -15.77 3.16 1.82
N PRO A 102 -16.01 1.84 1.77
CA PRO A 102 -15.26 0.90 2.63
C PRO A 102 -13.74 0.98 2.44
N TRP A 103 -13.28 1.18 1.21
CA TRP A 103 -11.85 1.28 0.93
C TRP A 103 -11.25 2.60 1.40
N MET A 104 -11.96 3.72 1.23
CA MET A 104 -11.53 5.01 1.78
C MET A 104 -11.43 4.96 3.31
N LEU A 105 -12.38 4.31 3.98
CA LEU A 105 -12.31 4.10 5.43
C LEU A 105 -11.13 3.20 5.81
N ALA A 106 -10.84 2.16 5.05
CA ALA A 106 -9.67 1.32 5.28
C ALA A 106 -8.35 2.09 5.12
N VAL A 107 -8.23 2.94 4.09
CA VAL A 107 -7.07 3.82 3.88
C VAL A 107 -6.94 4.82 5.03
N LEU A 108 -8.03 5.47 5.43
CA LEU A 108 -8.01 6.44 6.52
C LEU A 108 -7.60 5.79 7.85
N ALA A 109 -8.07 4.58 8.12
CA ALA A 109 -7.80 3.87 9.37
C ALA A 109 -6.41 3.24 9.44
N SER A 110 -5.77 2.92 8.30
CA SER A 110 -4.54 2.10 8.27
C SER A 110 -3.45 2.62 7.34
N GLY A 111 -3.64 3.78 6.72
CA GLY A 111 -2.71 4.40 5.79
C GLY A 111 -2.41 3.49 4.59
N SER A 112 -1.12 3.22 4.37
CA SER A 112 -0.64 2.45 3.21
C SER A 112 -1.12 0.99 3.21
N ILE A 113 -1.45 0.39 4.36
CA ILE A 113 -1.97 -0.99 4.42
C ILE A 113 -3.29 -1.08 3.63
N GLY A 114 -4.25 -0.20 3.95
CA GLY A 114 -5.53 -0.11 3.26
C GLY A 114 -5.40 0.31 1.80
N LEU A 115 -4.47 1.23 1.50
CA LEU A 115 -4.21 1.67 0.12
C LEU A 115 -3.65 0.53 -0.75
N LEU A 116 -2.69 -0.23 -0.21
CA LEU A 116 -2.13 -1.40 -0.89
C LEU A 116 -3.18 -2.50 -1.06
N ALA A 117 -4.01 -2.75 -0.05
CA ALA A 117 -5.11 -3.70 -0.15
C ALA A 117 -6.15 -3.29 -1.22
N MET A 118 -6.52 -2.01 -1.26
CA MET A 118 -7.40 -1.44 -2.28
C MET A 118 -6.80 -1.59 -3.69
N THR A 119 -5.51 -1.27 -3.82
CA THR A 119 -4.76 -1.39 -5.08
C THR A 119 -4.73 -2.85 -5.56
N ALA A 120 -4.40 -3.78 -4.66
CA ALA A 120 -4.39 -5.21 -4.96
C ALA A 120 -5.76 -5.70 -5.44
N ARG A 121 -6.85 -5.29 -4.75
CA ARG A 121 -8.20 -5.68 -5.16
C ARG A 121 -8.56 -5.12 -6.54
N CYS A 122 -8.22 -3.86 -6.80
CA CYS A 122 -8.48 -3.22 -8.09
C CYS A 122 -7.79 -3.98 -9.23
N LEU A 123 -6.47 -4.19 -9.11
CA LEU A 123 -5.66 -4.90 -10.10
C LEU A 123 -6.13 -6.34 -10.31
N PHE A 124 -6.56 -7.03 -9.25
CA PHE A 124 -7.08 -8.39 -9.34
C PHE A 124 -8.37 -8.46 -10.18
N LEU A 125 -9.27 -7.50 -10.01
CA LEU A 125 -10.51 -7.43 -10.78
C LEU A 125 -10.24 -7.01 -12.23
N GLU A 126 -9.35 -6.05 -12.47
CA GLU A 126 -8.90 -5.67 -13.84
C GLU A 126 -8.32 -6.89 -14.58
N ALA A 127 -7.49 -7.70 -13.92
CA ALA A 127 -6.91 -8.92 -14.51
C ALA A 127 -7.96 -9.99 -14.84
N ARG A 128 -9.06 -10.07 -14.07
CA ARG A 128 -10.15 -11.01 -14.34
C ARG A 128 -11.02 -10.59 -15.52
N LEU A 129 -11.23 -9.29 -15.72
CA LEU A 129 -12.00 -8.78 -16.87
C LEU A 129 -11.27 -9.00 -18.19
N THR A 130 -9.93 -9.06 -18.16
CA THR A 130 -9.08 -9.24 -19.34
C THR A 130 -8.82 -10.71 -19.68
N THR A 131 -9.14 -11.65 -18.79
CA THR A 131 -8.97 -13.09 -19.03
C THR A 131 -10.32 -13.69 -19.47
N PRO A 132 -10.47 -14.18 -20.72
CA PRO A 132 -11.72 -14.79 -21.16
C PRO A 132 -12.06 -16.04 -20.33
N PRO A 133 -13.34 -16.34 -20.06
CA PRO A 133 -13.74 -17.56 -19.37
C PRO A 133 -13.18 -18.78 -20.12
N LYS A 134 -12.60 -19.75 -19.39
CA LYS A 134 -12.35 -21.07 -19.97
C LYS A 134 -13.70 -21.66 -20.34
N GLU A 135 -13.98 -21.79 -21.63
CA GLU A 135 -15.10 -22.57 -22.15
C GLU A 135 -15.05 -23.94 -21.48
N THR A 136 -16.08 -24.24 -20.68
CA THR A 136 -16.28 -25.60 -20.17
C THR A 136 -16.65 -26.45 -21.37
N VAL A 137 -15.65 -27.16 -21.91
CA VAL A 137 -15.86 -28.28 -22.83
C VAL A 137 -16.78 -29.26 -22.10
N ARG A 138 -18.05 -29.29 -22.50
CA ARG A 138 -19.03 -30.32 -22.16
C ARG A 138 -19.16 -31.26 -23.34
#